data_AF-X1D3V2-F1
#
_entry.id   AF-X1D3V2-F1
#
_cell.length_a   1.000
_cell.length_b   1.000
_cell.length_c   1.000
_cell.angle_alpha   90.00
_cell.angle_beta   90.00
_cell.angle_gamma   90.00
#
_symmetry.space_group_name_H-M   'P 1'
#
loop_
_entity.id
_entity.type
_entity.pdbx_description
1 polymer ?
#
loop_
_entity_poly.entity_id
_entity_poly.type
_entity_poly.pdbx_seq_one_letter_code
_entity_poly.pdbx_strand_id
1 'polypeptide(L)'
;DFMRKKVKFIIIALVGISAFASLIIFSFYFNKKPETLEGVQDISLFVDYNNGTIKTRTNFTLDNGKTTAFDALDKWCIIRYDVSVQGIFVTEIDGVSGDWIYLINSFRPGVGASAYPLESGDLVTWKYL
;
A
#
# COMPACT_ATOMS: atom_id res chain seq x y z
N ASP A 1 17.25 52.35 17.09
CA ASP A 1 16.82 51.07 17.68
C ASP A 1 17.35 49.88 16.86
N PHE A 2 18.61 49.53 17.11
CA PHE A 2 19.38 48.48 16.41
C PHE A 2 19.11 47.09 16.98
N MET A 3 18.87 47.00 18.30
CA MET A 3 18.54 45.75 18.99
C MET A 3 17.19 45.18 18.53
N ARG A 4 16.16 46.03 18.35
CA ARG A 4 14.85 45.57 17.87
C ARG A 4 14.88 44.99 16.46
N LYS A 5 15.81 45.43 15.60
CA LYS A 5 16.02 44.84 14.26
C LYS A 5 16.69 43.47 14.34
N LYS A 6 17.73 43.31 15.15
CA LYS A 6 18.41 42.01 15.36
C LYS A 6 17.46 40.96 15.93
N VAL A 7 16.66 41.33 16.93
CA VAL A 7 15.66 40.43 17.54
C VAL A 7 14.64 39.96 16.49
N LYS A 8 14.16 40.85 15.62
CA LYS A 8 13.26 40.48 14.51
C LYS A 8 13.89 39.46 13.56
N PHE A 9 15.13 39.66 13.15
CA PHE A 9 15.83 38.71 12.27
C PHE A 9 16.04 37.35 12.94
N ILE A 10 16.34 37.32 14.25
CA ILE A 10 16.47 36.07 15.01
C ILE A 10 15.13 35.32 15.07
N ILE A 11 14.02 36.03 15.33
CA ILE A 11 12.68 35.41 15.36
C ILE A 11 12.32 34.85 13.98
N ILE A 12 12.55 35.59 12.90
CA ILE A 12 12.27 35.12 11.53
C ILE A 12 13.10 33.88 11.20
N ALA A 13 14.39 33.86 11.56
CA ALA A 13 15.26 32.70 11.36
C ALA A 13 14.76 31.47 12.14
N LEU A 14 14.33 31.64 13.40
CA LEU A 14 13.78 30.55 14.21
C LEU A 14 12.50 29.97 13.63
N VAL A 15 11.57 30.81 13.16
CA VAL A 15 10.33 30.36 12.50
C VAL A 15 10.65 29.65 11.19
N GLY A 16 11.61 30.15 10.42
CA GLY A 16 12.05 29.50 9.19
C GLY A 16 12.63 28.10 9.43
N ILE A 17 13.49 27.97 10.44
CA ILE A 17 14.10 26.68 10.82
C ILE A 17 13.03 25.70 11.32
N SER A 18 12.11 26.15 12.18
CA SER A 18 11.07 25.28 12.70
C SER A 18 10.13 24.78 11.61
N ALA A 19 9.67 25.66 10.71
CA ALA A 19 8.83 25.28 9.58
C ALA A 19 9.54 24.29 8.65
N PHE A 20 10.82 24.50 8.37
CA PHE A 20 11.60 23.60 7.52
C PHE A 20 11.82 22.23 8.17
N ALA A 21 12.14 22.18 9.47
CA ALA A 21 12.25 20.93 10.22
C ALA A 21 10.92 20.17 10.26
N SER A 22 9.80 20.87 10.48
CA SER A 22 8.46 20.27 10.43
C SER A 22 8.14 19.70 9.06
N LEU A 23 8.49 20.39 7.97
CA LEU A 23 8.30 19.89 6.61
C LEU A 23 9.10 18.62 6.35
N ILE A 24 10.35 18.57 6.82
CA ILE A 24 11.19 17.36 6.69
C ILE A 24 10.59 16.19 7.46
N ILE A 25 10.18 16.39 8.71
CA ILE A 25 9.55 15.34 9.53
C ILE A 25 8.25 14.86 8.88
N PHE A 26 7.42 15.79 8.41
CA PHE A 26 6.18 15.49 7.70
C PHE A 26 6.45 14.67 6.43
N SER A 27 7.47 15.04 5.66
CA SER A 27 7.91 14.31 4.48
C SER A 27 8.34 12.88 4.83
N PHE A 28 9.10 12.68 5.91
CA PHE A 28 9.48 11.33 6.35
C PHE A 28 8.28 10.50 6.78
N TYR A 29 7.32 11.10 7.50
CA TYR A 29 6.11 10.39 7.94
C TYR A 29 5.26 9.94 6.74
N PHE A 30 5.10 10.79 5.72
CA PHE A 30 4.36 10.45 4.50
C PHE A 30 5.05 9.38 3.63
N ASN A 31 6.37 9.26 3.70
CA ASN A 31 7.14 8.30 2.89
C ASN A 31 7.41 6.97 3.62
N LYS A 32 6.98 6.80 4.88
CA LYS A 32 7.17 5.53 5.58
C LYS A 32 6.27 4.47 4.93
N LYS A 33 6.88 3.48 4.28
CA LYS A 33 6.14 2.30 3.82
C LYS A 33 5.52 1.61 5.04
N PRO A 34 4.28 1.13 4.94
CA PRO A 34 3.68 0.33 6.00
C PRO A 34 4.59 -0.86 6.32
N GLU A 35 4.73 -1.18 7.60
CA GLU A 35 5.53 -2.30 8.05
C GLU A 35 4.78 -3.59 7.77
N THR A 36 5.39 -4.50 7.01
CA THR A 36 4.83 -5.83 6.74
C THR A 36 5.05 -6.73 7.95
N LEU A 37 4.05 -7.51 8.32
CA LEU A 37 4.17 -8.52 9.36
C LEU A 37 5.00 -9.71 8.87
N GLU A 38 5.73 -10.37 9.77
CA GLU A 38 6.52 -11.57 9.41
C GLU A 38 5.61 -12.71 8.91
N GLY A 39 4.39 -12.81 9.44
CA GLY A 39 3.37 -13.72 8.95
C GLY A 39 1.96 -13.34 9.38
N VAL A 40 0.98 -13.72 8.56
CA VAL A 40 -0.47 -13.54 8.79
C VAL A 40 -1.23 -14.81 8.46
N GLN A 41 -2.32 -15.05 9.18
CA GLN A 41 -3.11 -16.29 9.12
C GLN A 41 -4.55 -15.99 8.70
N ASP A 42 -5.31 -17.03 8.39
CA ASP A 42 -6.74 -16.95 8.07
C ASP A 42 -7.09 -15.98 6.93
N ILE A 43 -6.16 -15.79 5.99
CA ILE A 43 -6.39 -14.94 4.82
C ILE A 43 -7.34 -15.65 3.85
N SER A 44 -8.24 -14.86 3.26
CA SER A 44 -9.09 -15.31 2.15
C SER A 44 -8.84 -14.46 0.91
N LEU A 45 -8.77 -15.10 -0.25
CA LEU A 45 -8.59 -14.49 -1.57
C LEU A 45 -9.76 -14.87 -2.48
N PHE A 46 -10.36 -13.86 -3.09
CA PHE A 46 -11.39 -13.97 -4.11
C PHE A 46 -10.93 -13.25 -5.37
N VAL A 47 -10.90 -13.94 -6.50
CA VAL A 47 -10.63 -13.33 -7.81
C VAL A 47 -11.88 -13.47 -8.66
N ASP A 48 -12.57 -12.35 -8.87
CA ASP A 48 -13.76 -12.22 -9.70
C ASP A 48 -13.35 -11.79 -11.10
N TYR A 49 -13.49 -12.70 -12.06
CA TYR A 49 -13.14 -12.49 -13.46
C TYR A 49 -14.21 -11.72 -14.25
N ASN A 50 -15.30 -11.28 -13.59
CA ASN A 50 -16.44 -10.59 -14.20
C ASN A 50 -17.11 -11.38 -15.36
N ASN A 51 -16.94 -12.70 -15.37
CA ASN A 51 -17.54 -13.62 -16.34
C ASN A 51 -18.40 -14.71 -15.67
N GLY A 52 -18.74 -14.51 -14.40
CA GLY A 52 -19.43 -15.49 -13.55
C GLY A 52 -18.51 -16.48 -12.84
N THR A 53 -17.21 -16.51 -13.17
CA THR A 53 -16.20 -17.31 -12.47
C THR A 53 -15.58 -16.51 -11.34
N ILE A 54 -15.58 -17.09 -10.13
CA ILE A 54 -14.86 -16.57 -8.98
C ILE A 54 -13.90 -17.65 -8.48
N LYS A 55 -12.60 -17.35 -8.48
CA LYS A 55 -11.58 -18.22 -7.88
C LYS A 55 -11.47 -17.88 -6.39
N THR A 56 -11.66 -18.88 -5.55
CA THR A 56 -11.67 -18.72 -4.09
C THR A 56 -10.56 -19.55 -3.44
N ARG A 57 -9.85 -18.91 -2.51
CA ARG A 57 -8.92 -19.53 -1.56
C ARG A 57 -9.22 -18.97 -0.18
N THR A 58 -9.33 -19.83 0.82
CA THR A 58 -9.64 -19.42 2.20
C THR A 58 -8.67 -20.08 3.16
N ASN A 59 -8.55 -19.50 4.36
CA ASN A 59 -7.80 -20.03 5.49
C ASN A 59 -6.34 -20.38 5.14
N PHE A 60 -5.67 -19.51 4.39
CA PHE A 60 -4.25 -19.66 4.10
C PHE A 60 -3.39 -18.67 4.86
N THR A 61 -2.12 -19.04 5.00
CA THR A 61 -1.11 -18.24 5.69
C THR A 61 -0.18 -17.58 4.69
N LEU A 62 0.28 -16.38 5.01
CA LEU A 62 1.43 -15.73 4.38
C LEU A 62 2.54 -15.57 5.42
N ASP A 63 3.79 -15.71 5.00
CA ASP A 63 4.95 -15.75 5.87
C ASP A 63 6.18 -15.12 5.20
N ASN A 64 7.31 -15.09 5.92
CA ASN A 64 8.59 -14.57 5.45
C ASN A 64 8.53 -13.10 4.99
N GLY A 65 7.70 -12.29 5.66
CA GLY A 65 7.50 -10.87 5.35
C GLY A 65 6.72 -10.60 4.04
N LYS A 66 6.26 -11.64 3.34
CA LYS A 66 5.44 -11.55 2.11
C LYS A 66 3.96 -11.50 2.47
N THR A 67 3.57 -10.46 3.20
CA THR A 67 2.25 -10.33 3.82
C THR A 67 1.39 -9.22 3.22
N THR A 68 1.59 -8.89 1.93
CA THR A 68 0.79 -7.86 1.25
C THR A 68 -0.39 -8.43 0.45
N ALA A 69 -1.31 -7.55 0.04
CA ALA A 69 -2.41 -7.91 -0.87
C ALA A 69 -1.91 -8.47 -2.21
N PHE A 70 -0.75 -8.01 -2.67
CA PHE A 70 -0.09 -8.55 -3.85
C PHE A 70 0.49 -9.94 -3.59
N ASP A 71 1.14 -10.17 -2.45
CA ASP A 71 1.69 -11.48 -2.09
C ASP A 71 0.60 -12.55 -1.95
N ALA A 72 -0.57 -12.16 -1.44
CA ALA A 72 -1.75 -13.01 -1.40
C ALA A 72 -2.16 -13.48 -2.81
N LEU A 73 -2.12 -12.58 -3.80
CA LEU A 73 -2.45 -12.89 -5.18
C LEU A 73 -1.37 -13.78 -5.83
N ASP A 74 -0.09 -13.39 -5.72
CA ASP A 74 1.07 -14.09 -6.28
C ASP A 74 1.17 -15.54 -5.77
N LYS A 75 0.79 -15.78 -4.52
CA LYS A 75 0.79 -17.13 -3.94
C LYS A 75 -0.13 -18.11 -4.69
N TRP A 76 -1.23 -17.63 -5.26
CA TRP A 76 -2.30 -18.48 -5.77
C TRP A 76 -2.59 -18.34 -7.25
N CYS A 77 -2.05 -17.32 -7.91
CA CYS A 77 -2.34 -17.00 -9.31
C CYS A 77 -1.06 -16.73 -10.10
N ILE A 78 -1.13 -16.97 -11.40
CA ILE A 78 -0.08 -16.54 -12.32
C ILE A 78 -0.38 -15.10 -12.69
N ILE A 79 0.53 -14.19 -12.36
CA ILE A 79 0.32 -12.76 -12.52
C ILE A 79 1.29 -12.15 -13.52
N ARG A 80 0.81 -11.19 -14.31
CA ARG A 80 1.66 -10.20 -14.99
C ARG A 80 1.37 -8.83 -14.44
N TYR A 81 2.42 -8.03 -14.32
CA TYR A 81 2.34 -6.73 -13.73
C TYR A 81 3.46 -5.82 -14.25
N ASP A 82 3.17 -4.52 -14.23
CA ASP A 82 4.14 -3.47 -14.49
C ASP A 82 4.58 -2.83 -13.16
N VAL A 83 5.88 -2.58 -13.06
CA VAL A 83 6.45 -1.88 -11.91
C VAL A 83 6.59 -0.40 -12.24
N SER A 84 6.00 0.45 -11.41
CA SER A 84 6.12 1.91 -11.52
C SER A 84 6.63 2.53 -10.22
N VAL A 85 6.95 3.82 -10.28
CA VAL A 85 7.28 4.61 -9.07
C VAL A 85 6.12 4.68 -8.06
N GLN A 86 4.88 4.43 -8.51
CA GLN A 86 3.68 4.44 -7.66
C GLN A 86 3.35 3.04 -7.09
N GLY A 87 4.07 2.01 -7.50
CA GLY A 87 3.87 0.62 -7.07
C GLY A 87 3.65 -0.34 -8.22
N ILE A 88 3.21 -1.55 -7.87
CA ILE A 88 2.90 -2.63 -8.81
C ILE A 88 1.50 -2.45 -9.39
N PHE A 89 1.38 -2.48 -10.70
CA PHE A 89 0.13 -2.47 -11.44
C PHE A 89 -0.11 -3.83 -12.09
N VAL A 90 -1.14 -4.56 -11.65
CA VAL A 90 -1.44 -5.91 -12.17
C VAL A 90 -2.20 -5.78 -13.49
N THR A 91 -1.67 -6.39 -14.54
CA THR A 91 -2.20 -6.32 -15.91
C THR A 91 -2.82 -7.63 -16.38
N GLU A 92 -2.54 -8.74 -15.69
CA GLU A 92 -3.05 -10.07 -16.04
C GLU A 92 -3.11 -10.98 -14.81
N ILE A 93 -4.20 -11.74 -14.66
CA ILE A 93 -4.34 -12.78 -13.64
C ILE A 93 -4.82 -14.06 -14.31
N ASP A 94 -4.08 -15.16 -14.13
CA ASP A 94 -4.36 -16.48 -14.70
C ASP A 94 -4.65 -16.46 -16.22
N GLY A 95 -3.94 -15.61 -16.96
CA GLY A 95 -4.08 -15.46 -18.41
C GLY A 95 -5.19 -14.51 -18.86
N VAL A 96 -5.92 -13.88 -17.94
CA VAL A 96 -6.95 -12.87 -18.24
C VAL A 96 -6.34 -11.48 -18.11
N SER A 97 -6.00 -10.89 -19.26
CA SER A 97 -5.42 -9.54 -19.33
C SER A 97 -6.50 -8.47 -19.21
N GLY A 98 -6.21 -7.38 -18.50
CA GLY A 98 -7.12 -6.24 -18.38
C GLY A 98 -6.82 -5.38 -17.16
N ASP A 99 -7.78 -4.51 -16.82
CA ASP A 99 -7.68 -3.65 -15.65
C ASP A 99 -8.25 -4.35 -14.42
N TRP A 100 -7.46 -4.38 -13.35
CA TRP A 100 -7.80 -5.06 -12.12
C TRP A 100 -7.82 -4.09 -10.94
N ILE A 101 -8.84 -4.21 -10.10
CA ILE A 101 -8.96 -3.53 -8.82
C ILE A 101 -8.86 -4.54 -7.70
N TYR A 102 -8.18 -4.17 -6.62
CA TYR A 102 -8.19 -4.94 -5.38
C TYR A 102 -8.94 -4.22 -4.25
N LEU A 103 -9.52 -5.00 -3.35
CA LEU A 103 -10.22 -4.57 -2.15
C LEU A 103 -9.78 -5.42 -0.97
N ILE A 104 -9.72 -4.82 0.22
CA ILE A 104 -9.49 -5.49 1.50
C ILE A 104 -10.73 -5.29 2.35
N ASN A 105 -11.34 -6.38 2.81
CA ASN A 105 -12.56 -6.36 3.61
C ASN A 105 -13.67 -5.50 2.97
N SER A 106 -13.81 -5.56 1.64
CA SER A 106 -14.74 -4.75 0.82
C SER A 106 -14.41 -3.26 0.67
N PHE A 107 -13.27 -2.79 1.17
CA PHE A 107 -12.80 -1.42 1.02
C PHE A 107 -11.64 -1.34 0.02
N ARG A 108 -11.60 -0.29 -0.81
CA ARG A 108 -10.48 -0.03 -1.72
C ARG A 108 -9.38 0.74 -0.97
N PRO A 109 -8.18 0.17 -0.77
CA PRO A 109 -7.12 0.89 -0.10
C PRO A 109 -6.59 2.04 -0.97
N GLY A 110 -6.04 3.07 -0.32
CA GLY A 110 -5.45 4.25 -0.97
C GLY A 110 -3.99 4.06 -1.42
N VAL A 111 -3.48 2.82 -1.39
CA VAL A 111 -2.10 2.47 -1.75
C VAL A 111 -2.10 1.37 -2.82
N GLY A 112 -0.94 1.02 -3.36
CA GLY A 112 -0.81 -0.13 -4.27
C GLY A 112 -0.89 -1.47 -3.52
N ALA A 113 -1.27 -2.54 -4.21
CA ALA A 113 -1.43 -3.87 -3.62
C ALA A 113 -0.14 -4.40 -2.98
N SER A 114 1.02 -4.01 -3.50
CA SER A 114 2.35 -4.35 -2.97
C SER A 114 2.78 -3.52 -1.76
N ALA A 115 1.97 -2.54 -1.34
CA ALA A 115 2.25 -1.65 -0.23
C ALA A 115 1.24 -1.78 0.90
N TYR A 116 0.11 -2.45 0.69
CA TYR A 116 -0.88 -2.70 1.74
C TYR A 116 -0.47 -3.95 2.55
N PRO A 117 -0.09 -3.82 3.83
CA PRO A 117 0.18 -4.96 4.69
C PRO A 117 -1.16 -5.57 5.13
N LEU A 118 -1.29 -6.89 4.99
CA LEU A 118 -2.46 -7.62 5.47
C LEU A 118 -2.36 -7.85 6.97
N GLU A 119 -3.53 -8.03 7.58
CA GLU A 119 -3.70 -8.53 8.93
C GLU A 119 -4.33 -9.94 8.90
N SER A 120 -4.12 -10.73 9.96
CA SER A 120 -4.74 -12.05 10.03
C SER A 120 -6.27 -11.95 10.00
N GLY A 121 -6.92 -12.79 9.18
CA GLY A 121 -8.36 -12.76 8.94
C GLY A 121 -8.81 -11.85 7.80
N ASP A 122 -7.90 -11.14 7.14
CA ASP A 122 -8.25 -10.25 6.03
C ASP A 122 -8.84 -11.00 4.83
N LEU A 123 -9.83 -10.36 4.21
CA LEU A 123 -10.42 -10.76 2.95
C LEU A 123 -9.89 -9.90 1.80
N VAL A 124 -9.10 -10.52 0.93
CA VAL A 124 -8.57 -9.92 -0.29
C VAL A 124 -9.49 -10.25 -1.45
N THR A 125 -10.00 -9.24 -2.13
CA THR A 125 -10.78 -9.41 -3.38
C THR A 125 -10.08 -8.71 -4.53
N TRP A 126 -9.89 -9.41 -5.64
CA TRP A 126 -9.52 -8.86 -6.93
C TRP A 126 -10.73 -8.93 -7.85
N LYS A 127 -11.06 -7.82 -8.51
CA LYS A 127 -12.16 -7.76 -9.49
C LYS A 127 -11.63 -7.24 -10.81
N TYR A 128 -12.01 -7.93 -11.87
CA TYR A 128 -11.85 -7.46 -13.23
C TYR A 128 -12.79 -6.27 -13.47
N LEU A 129 -12.30 -5.21 -14.12
CA LEU A 129 -13.07 -4.02 -14.49
C LEU A 129 -13.71 -4.12 -15.87
#